data_AF-A0AAV8EGA4-F1
#
_entry.id   AF-A0AAV8EGA4-F1
#
_cell.length_a   1.000
_cell.length_b   1.000
_cell.length_c   1.000
_cell.angle_alpha   90.00
_cell.angle_beta   90.00
_cell.angle_gamma   90.00
#
_symmetry.space_group_name_H-M   'P 1'
#
loop_
_entity.id
_entity.type
_entity.pdbx_description
1 polymer ?
#
loop_
_entity_poly.entity_id
_entity_poly.type
_entity_poly.pdbx_seq_one_letter_code
_entity_poly.pdbx_strand_id
1 'polypeptide(L)'
;MEKSSSLKLFGSWASSYTHRVQLALKLKNIQFEYIEEDLSNKSEALLQFNPIYKKVPVLVHDDRPLVESVIILQYVDEVWNNRPILPTDPYERAVVRFWCHFADDKLGPAVGVVFASSGDVQKAAVDQVHENLALIERELREGYFKGRKFFGGDSIGLLDIVLGCGSYWLAVFEEVMTGVKLVDPEAFPLFHAWLREFESLDEVKETIPAVDKLLEYAKAVRAMLLGHCMGNTGVIETATPATAAASATTTASVPDITVDSS
;
A
#
# COMPACT_ATOMS: atom_id res chain seq x y z
N MET A 1 6.16 38.19 8.39
CA MET A 1 6.64 36.91 8.93
C MET A 1 6.13 35.85 7.98
N GLU A 2 7.00 35.23 7.18
CA GLU A 2 6.61 34.04 6.42
C GLU A 2 6.23 32.96 7.43
N LYS A 3 4.97 32.51 7.39
CA LYS A 3 4.53 31.37 8.20
C LYS A 3 5.37 30.19 7.71
N SER A 4 6.28 29.68 8.55
CA SER A 4 6.97 28.41 8.26
C SER A 4 5.87 27.39 8.00
N SER A 5 5.85 26.80 6.80
CA SER A 5 4.84 25.82 6.44
C SER A 5 4.92 24.64 7.40
N SER A 6 3.79 24.27 8.01
CA SER A 6 3.73 23.15 8.94
C SER A 6 3.37 21.87 8.19
N LEU A 7 4.24 20.86 8.28
CA LEU A 7 4.02 19.57 7.66
C LEU A 7 4.01 18.47 8.73
N LYS A 8 2.89 17.77 8.87
CA LYS A 8 2.70 16.70 9.84
C LYS A 8 2.26 15.42 9.14
N LEU A 9 2.82 14.29 9.55
CA LEU A 9 2.45 12.97 9.06
C LEU A 9 1.90 12.13 10.22
N PHE A 10 0.60 11.91 10.21
CA PHE A 10 -0.05 10.94 11.09
C PHE A 10 0.14 9.55 10.49
N GLY A 11 0.72 8.64 11.25
CA GLY A 11 1.17 7.35 10.74
C GLY A 11 1.23 6.29 11.81
N SER A 12 1.49 5.05 11.38
CA SER A 12 1.88 4.00 12.31
C SER A 12 3.19 3.37 11.85
N TRP A 13 4.09 3.12 12.80
CA TRP A 13 5.42 2.56 12.52
C TRP A 13 5.38 1.17 11.87
N ALA A 14 4.25 0.46 11.92
CA ALA A 14 4.08 -0.83 11.27
C ALA A 14 3.41 -0.74 9.86
N SER A 15 2.94 0.44 9.46
CA SER A 15 2.16 0.62 8.24
C SER A 15 3.04 0.87 7.01
N SER A 16 3.03 -0.05 6.04
CA SER A 16 3.70 0.13 4.73
C SER A 16 3.23 1.37 3.99
N TYR A 17 1.94 1.71 4.09
CA TYR A 17 1.38 2.93 3.50
C TYR A 17 1.97 4.21 4.12
N THR A 18 2.25 4.21 5.43
CA THR A 18 2.94 5.33 6.09
C THR A 18 4.39 5.43 5.62
N HIS A 19 5.07 4.31 5.46
CA HIS A 19 6.46 4.26 5.01
C HIS A 19 6.62 4.82 3.61
N ARG A 20 5.64 4.61 2.72
CA ARG A 20 5.62 5.24 1.39
C ARG A 20 5.82 6.75 1.49
N VAL A 21 5.06 7.41 2.36
CA VAL A 21 5.11 8.87 2.53
C VAL A 21 6.41 9.30 3.20
N GLN A 22 6.86 8.58 4.24
CA GLN A 22 8.14 8.87 4.92
C GLN A 22 9.32 8.78 3.95
N LEU A 23 9.38 7.71 3.14
CA LEU A 23 10.43 7.53 2.15
C LEU A 23 10.41 8.65 1.10
N ALA A 24 9.24 9.02 0.57
CA ALA A 24 9.15 10.09 -0.41
C ALA A 24 9.60 11.45 0.14
N LEU A 25 9.18 11.81 1.35
CA LEU A 25 9.62 13.04 2.02
C LEU A 25 11.12 13.02 2.29
N LYS A 26 11.66 11.87 2.72
CA LYS A 26 13.09 11.68 2.96
C LYS A 26 13.92 11.82 1.68
N LEU A 27 13.51 11.15 0.60
CA LEU A 27 14.18 11.25 -0.70
C LEU A 27 14.21 12.69 -1.22
N LYS A 28 13.18 13.48 -0.91
CA LYS A 28 13.10 14.91 -1.25
C LYS A 28 13.74 15.83 -0.20
N ASN A 29 14.30 15.28 0.88
CA ASN A 29 14.88 16.03 2.01
C ASN A 29 13.90 17.05 2.65
N ILE A 30 12.63 16.66 2.77
CA ILE A 30 11.59 17.49 3.37
C ILE A 30 11.42 17.11 4.83
N GLN A 31 11.55 18.09 5.71
CA GLN A 31 11.33 17.92 7.15
C GLN A 31 9.84 17.90 7.46
N PHE A 32 9.43 17.01 8.36
CA PHE A 32 8.04 16.88 8.80
C PHE A 32 7.99 16.41 10.26
N GLU A 33 6.91 16.74 10.95
CA GLU A 33 6.59 16.18 12.26
C GLU A 33 5.88 14.84 12.08
N TYR A 34 6.44 13.75 12.63
CA TYR A 34 5.79 12.45 12.63
C TYR A 34 4.95 12.28 13.89
N ILE A 35 3.68 11.93 13.71
CA ILE A 35 2.72 11.69 14.80
C ILE A 35 2.31 10.23 14.75
N GLU A 36 2.78 9.46 15.72
CA GLU A 36 2.43 8.04 15.86
C GLU A 36 0.98 7.90 16.32
N GLU A 37 0.21 7.08 15.61
CA GLU A 37 -1.18 6.76 15.89
C GLU A 37 -1.33 5.34 16.43
N ASP A 38 -2.07 5.22 17.53
CA ASP A 38 -2.56 3.93 18.00
C ASP A 38 -3.77 3.52 17.16
N LEU A 39 -3.59 2.52 16.30
CA LEU A 39 -4.67 2.06 15.41
C LEU A 39 -5.80 1.33 16.14
N SER A 40 -5.58 0.89 17.38
CA SER A 40 -6.61 0.31 18.26
C SER A 40 -7.42 1.38 19.00
N ASN A 41 -6.82 2.56 19.22
CA ASN A 41 -7.45 3.70 19.87
C ASN A 41 -7.06 5.01 19.16
N LYS A 42 -7.68 5.23 18.00
CA LYS A 42 -7.35 6.32 17.07
C LYS A 42 -7.57 7.69 17.69
N SER A 43 -6.65 8.62 17.46
CA SER A 43 -6.78 9.98 17.99
C SER A 43 -7.97 10.73 17.39
N GLU A 44 -8.53 11.67 18.17
CA GLU A 44 -9.58 12.56 17.69
C GLU A 44 -9.11 13.37 16.46
N ALA A 45 -7.85 13.78 16.44
CA ALA A 45 -7.27 14.51 15.31
C ALA A 45 -7.27 13.66 14.03
N LEU A 46 -6.87 12.38 14.10
CA LEU A 46 -6.93 11.46 12.95
C LEU A 46 -8.36 11.29 12.45
N LEU A 47 -9.33 11.13 13.37
CA LEU A 47 -10.74 10.97 13.02
C LEU A 47 -11.33 12.23 12.38
N GLN A 48 -10.89 13.41 12.81
CA GLN A 48 -11.28 14.69 12.20
C GLN A 48 -10.65 14.90 10.82
N PHE A 49 -9.37 14.55 10.65
CA PHE A 49 -8.67 14.73 9.38
C PHE A 49 -9.02 13.67 8.33
N ASN A 50 -9.38 12.45 8.74
CA ASN A 50 -9.82 11.37 7.85
C ASN A 50 -11.12 10.74 8.35
N PRO A 51 -12.27 11.45 8.31
CA PRO A 51 -13.54 10.96 8.84
C PRO A 51 -14.13 9.80 8.03
N ILE A 52 -13.76 9.70 6.74
CA ILE A 52 -14.28 8.70 5.80
C ILE A 52 -13.67 7.33 6.10
N TYR A 53 -12.34 7.22 6.01
CA TYR A 53 -11.66 5.93 6.13
C TYR A 53 -11.13 5.67 7.53
N LYS A 54 -10.83 6.73 8.30
CA LYS A 54 -10.24 6.64 9.64
C LYS A 54 -8.94 5.82 9.60
N LYS A 55 -8.14 5.98 8.55
CA LYS A 55 -6.91 5.22 8.28
C LYS A 55 -5.71 6.16 8.22
N VAL A 56 -4.53 5.60 8.49
CA VAL A 56 -3.23 6.21 8.21
C VAL A 56 -2.70 5.72 6.85
N PRO A 57 -1.81 6.48 6.17
CA PRO A 57 -1.29 7.80 6.55
C PRO A 57 -2.28 8.93 6.32
N VAL A 58 -2.09 10.02 7.09
CA VAL A 58 -2.68 11.33 6.81
C VAL A 58 -1.56 12.38 6.83
N LEU A 59 -1.35 13.06 5.71
CA LEU A 59 -0.41 14.18 5.61
C LEU A 59 -1.18 15.48 5.80
N VAL A 60 -0.80 16.30 6.77
CA VAL A 60 -1.38 17.62 7.00
C VAL A 60 -0.37 18.68 6.61
N HIS A 61 -0.67 19.44 5.55
CA HIS A 61 0.17 20.52 5.03
C HIS A 61 -0.55 21.86 5.19
N ASP A 62 -0.10 22.66 6.16
CA ASP A 62 -0.74 23.90 6.60
C ASP A 62 -2.21 23.72 6.94
N ASP A 63 -2.49 22.84 7.91
CA ASP A 63 -3.83 22.50 8.42
C ASP A 63 -4.78 21.87 7.37
N ARG A 64 -4.27 21.49 6.19
CA ARG A 64 -5.03 20.82 5.13
C ARG A 64 -4.67 19.33 5.09
N PRO A 65 -5.60 18.43 5.48
CA PRO A 65 -5.33 17.00 5.47
C PRO A 65 -5.43 16.41 4.06
N LEU A 66 -4.53 15.46 3.79
CA LEU A 66 -4.49 14.62 2.60
C LEU A 66 -4.41 13.16 3.04
N VAL A 67 -5.21 12.32 2.40
CA VAL A 67 -5.36 10.89 2.70
C VAL A 67 -5.01 10.07 1.46
N GLU A 68 -4.89 8.75 1.62
CA GLU A 68 -4.45 7.79 0.61
C GLU A 68 -2.98 7.97 0.19
N SER A 69 -2.15 6.97 0.49
CA SER A 69 -0.69 7.06 0.31
C SER A 69 -0.27 7.49 -1.10
N VAL A 70 -0.86 6.93 -2.16
CA VAL A 70 -0.51 7.27 -3.55
C VAL A 70 -0.97 8.68 -3.94
N ILE A 71 -2.08 9.17 -3.37
CA ILE A 71 -2.53 10.56 -3.58
C ILE A 71 -1.57 11.51 -2.86
N ILE A 72 -1.20 11.21 -1.62
CA ILE A 72 -0.22 11.97 -0.85
C ILE A 72 1.13 12.03 -1.60
N LEU A 73 1.61 10.92 -2.15
CA LEU A 73 2.86 10.88 -2.92
C LEU A 73 2.81 11.80 -4.15
N GLN A 74 1.70 11.81 -4.89
CA GLN A 74 1.53 12.70 -6.03
C GLN A 74 1.51 14.17 -5.61
N TYR A 75 0.81 14.50 -4.53
CA TYR A 75 0.82 15.84 -3.97
C TYR A 75 2.24 16.29 -3.56
N VAL A 76 2.97 15.41 -2.88
CA VAL A 76 4.36 15.65 -2.48
C VAL A 76 5.24 15.89 -3.71
N ASP A 77 5.01 15.17 -4.80
CA ASP A 77 5.76 15.36 -6.05
C ASP A 77 5.44 16.69 -6.76
N GLU A 78 4.19 17.12 -6.71
CA GLU A 78 3.73 18.37 -7.32
C GLU A 78 4.17 19.62 -6.53
N VAL A 79 4.22 19.52 -5.19
CA VAL A 79 4.63 20.63 -4.32
C VAL A 79 6.15 20.78 -4.26
N TRP A 80 6.89 19.68 -4.13
CA TRP A 80 8.35 19.69 -3.99
C TRP A 80 9.02 19.02 -5.19
N ASN A 81 9.35 19.82 -6.20
CA ASN A 81 9.86 19.36 -7.50
C ASN A 81 11.38 19.09 -7.56
N ASN A 82 12.09 19.17 -6.43
CA ASN A 82 13.54 19.03 -6.36
C ASN A 82 14.07 17.63 -6.71
N ARG A 83 13.24 16.59 -6.53
CA ARG A 83 13.54 15.21 -6.91
C ARG A 83 12.26 14.54 -7.41
N PRO A 84 11.91 14.65 -8.71
CA PRO A 84 10.67 14.08 -9.24
C PRO A 84 10.60 12.56 -9.01
N ILE A 85 9.44 12.07 -8.55
CA ILE A 85 9.16 10.63 -8.43
C ILE A 85 8.20 10.13 -9.52
N LEU A 86 7.53 11.03 -10.23
CA LEU A 86 6.82 10.72 -11.47
C LEU A 86 7.65 11.08 -12.71
N PRO A 87 7.49 10.33 -13.82
CA PRO A 87 7.98 10.75 -15.12
C PRO A 87 7.38 12.09 -15.57
N THR A 88 8.06 12.78 -16.50
CA THR A 88 7.55 14.02 -17.08
C THR A 88 6.52 13.77 -18.18
N ASP A 89 6.68 12.68 -18.94
CA ASP A 89 5.77 12.34 -20.03
C ASP A 89 4.39 11.89 -19.49
N PRO A 90 3.28 12.44 -20.01
CA PRO A 90 1.93 12.11 -19.54
C PRO A 90 1.54 10.64 -19.67
N TYR A 91 1.96 9.97 -20.75
CA TYR A 91 1.67 8.56 -20.97
C TYR A 91 2.45 7.70 -19.96
N GLU A 92 3.72 7.99 -19.75
CA GLU A 92 4.54 7.30 -18.75
C GLU A 92 3.97 7.46 -17.33
N ARG A 93 3.50 8.67 -16.98
CA ARG A 93 2.77 8.91 -15.72
C ARG A 93 1.54 8.03 -15.59
N ALA A 94 0.77 7.86 -16.67
CA ALA A 94 -0.42 7.02 -16.67
C ALA A 94 -0.06 5.54 -16.47
N VAL A 95 1.00 5.05 -17.11
CA VAL A 95 1.50 3.66 -16.93
C VAL A 95 1.91 3.43 -15.48
N VAL A 96 2.70 4.34 -14.89
CA VAL A 96 3.12 4.23 -13.48
C VAL A 96 1.91 4.23 -12.54
N ARG A 97 0.93 5.12 -12.76
CA ARG A 97 -0.31 5.18 -11.96
C ARG A 97 -1.12 3.89 -12.05
N PHE A 98 -1.23 3.31 -13.25
CA PHE A 98 -1.90 2.02 -13.45
C PHE A 98 -1.25 0.93 -12.58
N TRP A 99 0.07 0.82 -12.61
CA TRP A 99 0.78 -0.19 -11.82
C TRP A 99 0.73 0.06 -10.31
N CYS A 100 0.69 1.34 -9.89
CA CYS A 100 0.44 1.67 -8.48
C CYS A 100 -0.96 1.21 -8.06
N HIS A 101 -1.97 1.46 -8.89
CA HIS A 101 -3.33 0.98 -8.64
C HIS A 101 -3.39 -0.55 -8.62
N PHE A 102 -2.74 -1.24 -9.56
CA PHE A 102 -2.64 -2.70 -9.58
C PHE A 102 -2.01 -3.24 -8.28
N ALA A 103 -0.94 -2.60 -7.80
CA ALA A 103 -0.30 -3.00 -6.55
C ALA A 103 -1.25 -2.89 -5.35
N ASP A 104 -2.00 -1.79 -5.24
CA ASP A 104 -2.94 -1.57 -4.13
C ASP A 104 -4.26 -2.37 -4.27
N ASP A 105 -4.71 -2.66 -5.48
CA ASP A 105 -5.97 -3.37 -5.74
C ASP A 105 -5.81 -4.90 -5.76
N LYS A 106 -4.67 -5.41 -6.24
CA LYS A 106 -4.44 -6.86 -6.42
C LYS A 106 -3.41 -7.41 -5.45
N LEU A 107 -2.20 -6.84 -5.44
CA LEU A 107 -1.08 -7.42 -4.70
C LEU A 107 -1.21 -7.22 -3.19
N GLY A 108 -1.46 -5.99 -2.74
CA GLY A 108 -1.60 -5.65 -1.33
C GLY A 108 -2.69 -6.46 -0.60
N PRO A 109 -3.93 -6.53 -1.13
CA PRO A 109 -4.99 -7.33 -0.54
C PRO A 109 -4.65 -8.83 -0.47
N ALA A 110 -4.06 -9.39 -1.53
CA ALA A 110 -3.66 -10.81 -1.54
C ALA A 110 -2.62 -11.11 -0.45
N VAL A 111 -1.60 -10.26 -0.31
CA VAL A 111 -0.60 -10.35 0.77
C VAL A 111 -1.26 -10.24 2.15
N GLY A 112 -2.23 -9.32 2.30
CA GLY A 112 -3.01 -9.19 3.54
C GLY A 112 -3.77 -10.47 3.90
N VAL A 113 -4.37 -11.15 2.92
CA VAL A 113 -5.05 -12.43 3.13
C VAL A 113 -4.07 -13.53 3.54
N VAL A 114 -2.89 -13.61 2.91
CA VAL A 114 -1.83 -14.57 3.32
C VAL A 114 -1.49 -14.39 4.80
N PHE A 115 -1.36 -13.14 5.25
CA PHE A 115 -1.04 -12.82 6.64
C PHE A 115 -2.20 -13.09 7.62
N ALA A 116 -3.45 -12.93 7.19
CA ALA A 116 -4.63 -13.09 8.04
C ALA A 116 -5.22 -14.52 8.04
N SER A 117 -4.67 -15.46 7.27
CA SER A 117 -5.24 -16.80 7.08
C SER A 117 -4.24 -17.94 7.31
N SER A 118 -4.75 -19.17 7.30
CA SER A 118 -3.98 -20.43 7.39
C SER A 118 -4.63 -21.53 6.55
N GLY A 119 -3.93 -22.64 6.33
CA GLY A 119 -4.44 -23.80 5.57
C GLY A 119 -4.70 -23.48 4.10
N ASP A 120 -5.78 -24.05 3.54
CA ASP A 120 -6.10 -23.93 2.12
C ASP A 120 -6.37 -22.48 1.67
N VAL A 121 -6.96 -21.65 2.55
CA VAL A 121 -7.20 -20.22 2.26
C VAL A 121 -5.87 -19.48 2.11
N GLN A 122 -4.89 -19.76 2.97
CA GLN A 122 -3.57 -19.16 2.87
C GLN A 122 -2.86 -19.61 1.60
N LYS A 123 -2.94 -20.91 1.26
CA LYS A 123 -2.33 -21.44 0.05
C LYS A 123 -2.90 -20.77 -1.21
N ALA A 124 -4.22 -20.67 -1.33
CA ALA A 124 -4.86 -19.98 -2.45
C ALA A 124 -4.47 -18.49 -2.53
N ALA A 125 -4.30 -17.82 -1.38
CA ALA A 125 -3.84 -16.44 -1.37
C ALA A 125 -2.36 -16.31 -1.79
N VAL A 126 -1.50 -17.27 -1.46
CA VAL A 126 -0.11 -17.33 -1.95
C VAL A 126 -0.10 -17.52 -3.47
N ASP A 127 -0.92 -18.43 -3.99
CA ASP A 127 -1.06 -18.64 -5.44
C ASP A 127 -1.48 -17.33 -6.13
N GLN A 128 -2.44 -16.59 -5.54
CA GLN A 128 -2.85 -15.29 -6.07
C GLN A 128 -1.74 -14.23 -6.03
N VAL A 129 -0.91 -14.21 -4.98
CA VAL A 129 0.28 -13.33 -4.92
C VAL A 129 1.26 -13.70 -6.03
N HIS A 130 1.53 -14.99 -6.25
CA HIS A 130 2.43 -15.46 -7.30
C HIS A 130 1.92 -15.12 -8.70
N GLU A 131 0.61 -15.25 -8.95
CA GLU A 131 -0.02 -14.80 -10.20
C GLU A 131 0.18 -13.30 -10.43
N ASN A 132 -0.02 -12.48 -9.40
CA ASN A 132 0.17 -11.03 -9.48
C ASN A 132 1.65 -10.65 -9.70
N LEU A 133 2.58 -11.34 -9.03
CA LEU A 133 4.01 -11.14 -9.23
C LEU A 133 4.47 -11.59 -10.62
N ALA A 134 3.88 -12.65 -11.19
CA ALA A 134 4.17 -13.10 -12.55
C ALA A 134 3.82 -12.02 -13.58
N LEU A 135 2.74 -11.25 -13.36
CA LEU A 135 2.40 -10.11 -14.22
C LEU A 135 3.44 -9.00 -14.15
N ILE A 136 3.93 -8.66 -12.95
CA ILE A 136 4.99 -7.65 -12.75
C ILE A 136 6.32 -8.13 -13.35
N GLU A 137 6.69 -9.38 -13.13
CA GLU A 137 7.89 -10.02 -13.69
C GLU A 137 7.87 -9.99 -15.23
N ARG A 138 6.71 -10.26 -15.85
CA ARG A 138 6.54 -10.13 -17.30
C ARG A 138 6.76 -8.70 -17.78
N GLU A 139 6.24 -7.69 -17.07
CA GLU A 139 6.50 -6.29 -17.42
C GLU A 139 7.97 -5.90 -17.30
N LEU A 140 8.67 -6.39 -16.29
CA LEU A 140 10.12 -6.15 -16.12
C LEU A 140 10.93 -6.84 -17.23
N ARG A 141 10.43 -7.94 -17.79
CA ARG A 141 11.14 -8.71 -18.82
C ARG A 141 10.89 -8.20 -20.23
N GLU A 142 9.65 -7.88 -20.55
CA GLU A 142 9.18 -7.65 -21.91
C GLU A 142 8.35 -6.37 -22.07
N GLY A 143 7.85 -5.83 -20.97
CA GLY A 143 6.95 -4.70 -20.96
C GLY A 143 7.66 -3.34 -20.87
N TYR A 144 6.91 -2.36 -20.38
CA TYR A 144 7.33 -0.96 -20.39
C TYR A 144 8.56 -0.67 -19.50
N PHE A 145 8.76 -1.46 -18.45
CA PHE A 145 9.87 -1.29 -17.50
C PHE A 145 11.13 -2.09 -17.86
N LYS A 146 11.15 -2.73 -19.04
CA LYS A 146 12.26 -3.57 -19.46
C LYS A 146 13.60 -2.84 -19.42
N GLY A 147 14.58 -3.47 -18.77
CA GLY A 147 15.96 -3.00 -18.69
C GLY A 147 16.20 -1.80 -17.78
N ARG A 148 15.18 -1.34 -17.04
CA ARG A 148 15.35 -0.27 -16.05
C ARG A 148 15.88 -0.83 -14.74
N LYS A 149 16.70 -0.05 -14.04
CA LYS A 149 17.21 -0.40 -12.71
C LYS A 149 16.09 -0.34 -11.66
N PHE A 150 15.28 0.70 -11.75
CA PHE A 150 14.07 0.95 -10.96
C PHE A 150 12.89 1.14 -11.90
N PHE A 151 11.66 1.01 -11.41
CA PHE A 151 10.47 1.34 -12.21
C PHE A 151 10.51 2.82 -12.68
N GLY A 152 11.12 3.70 -11.88
CA GLY A 152 11.44 5.09 -12.21
C GLY A 152 12.61 5.30 -13.19
N GLY A 153 13.26 4.25 -13.70
CA GLY A 153 14.44 4.35 -14.57
C GLY A 153 15.73 4.16 -13.79
N ASP A 154 16.57 5.19 -13.71
CA ASP A 154 17.86 5.16 -13.02
C ASP A 154 17.75 5.43 -11.51
N SER A 155 16.60 5.93 -11.05
CA SER A 155 16.33 6.32 -9.66
C SER A 155 14.96 5.81 -9.22
N ILE A 156 14.76 5.69 -7.89
CA ILE A 156 13.46 5.37 -7.29
C ILE A 156 12.39 6.35 -7.80
N GLY A 157 11.34 5.81 -8.42
CA GLY A 157 10.10 6.52 -8.76
C GLY A 157 8.91 6.13 -7.88
N LEU A 158 7.72 6.60 -8.26
CA LEU A 158 6.48 6.40 -7.51
C LEU A 158 6.16 4.91 -7.31
N LEU A 159 6.25 4.11 -8.37
CA LEU A 159 5.94 2.68 -8.30
C LEU A 159 6.95 1.92 -7.43
N ASP A 160 8.23 2.31 -7.46
CA ASP A 160 9.25 1.73 -6.58
C ASP A 160 8.91 1.95 -5.11
N ILE A 161 8.47 3.16 -4.74
CA ILE A 161 8.02 3.47 -3.37
C ILE A 161 6.79 2.63 -3.00
N VAL A 162 5.82 2.52 -3.91
CA VAL A 162 4.55 1.81 -3.66
C VAL A 162 4.75 0.32 -3.41
N LEU A 163 5.58 -0.33 -4.23
CA LEU A 163 5.89 -1.76 -4.11
C LEU A 163 6.94 -2.02 -3.02
N GLY A 164 8.00 -1.21 -2.98
CA GLY A 164 9.18 -1.44 -2.15
C GLY A 164 8.93 -1.24 -0.67
N CYS A 165 8.07 -0.31 -0.27
CA CYS A 165 7.73 -0.11 1.14
C CYS A 165 6.94 -1.28 1.77
N GLY A 166 6.55 -2.29 1.00
CA GLY A 166 6.03 -3.56 1.53
C GLY A 166 7.13 -4.59 1.83
N SER A 167 8.37 -4.36 1.41
CA SER A 167 9.42 -5.40 1.38
C SER A 167 9.85 -5.87 2.76
N TYR A 168 9.89 -4.99 3.75
CA TYR A 168 10.32 -5.33 5.10
C TYR A 168 9.35 -6.29 5.81
N TRP A 169 8.10 -6.39 5.34
CA TRP A 169 7.16 -7.42 5.79
C TRP A 169 7.48 -8.81 5.23
N LEU A 170 8.19 -8.92 4.09
CA LEU A 170 8.53 -10.21 3.48
C LEU A 170 9.45 -11.04 4.36
N ALA A 171 10.47 -10.42 4.97
CA ALA A 171 11.36 -11.12 5.91
C ALA A 171 10.59 -11.64 7.13
N VAL A 172 9.66 -10.83 7.65
CA VAL A 172 8.79 -11.22 8.76
C VAL A 172 7.83 -12.34 8.36
N PHE A 173 7.34 -12.32 7.12
CA PHE A 173 6.45 -13.35 6.61
C PHE A 173 7.13 -14.72 6.55
N GLU A 174 8.37 -14.80 6.07
CA GLU A 174 9.11 -16.07 6.01
C GLU A 174 9.36 -16.66 7.42
N GLU A 175 9.62 -15.81 8.42
CA GLU A 175 9.81 -16.26 9.80
C GLU A 175 8.52 -16.65 10.51
N VAL A 176 7.43 -15.89 10.32
CA VAL A 176 6.15 -16.11 10.99
C VAL A 176 5.31 -17.19 10.30
N MET A 177 5.46 -17.35 8.99
CA MET A 177 4.69 -18.30 8.17
C MET A 177 5.65 -19.35 7.60
N THR A 178 6.12 -20.23 8.48
CA THR A 178 7.10 -21.27 8.15
C THR A 178 6.75 -21.98 6.85
N GLY A 179 7.65 -21.89 5.86
CA GLY A 179 7.50 -22.55 4.56
C GLY A 179 6.74 -21.75 3.49
N VAL A 180 6.25 -20.54 3.79
CA VAL A 180 5.63 -19.65 2.80
C VAL A 180 6.69 -18.69 2.25
N LYS A 181 7.04 -18.86 0.97
CA LYS A 181 7.85 -17.89 0.22
C LYS A 181 6.95 -17.09 -0.72
N LEU A 182 6.83 -15.79 -0.47
CA LEU A 182 6.04 -14.91 -1.33
C LEU A 182 6.80 -14.48 -2.59
N VAL A 183 8.09 -14.20 -2.47
CA VAL A 183 8.96 -13.80 -3.59
C VAL A 183 10.00 -14.88 -3.80
N ASP A 184 9.72 -15.81 -4.70
CA ASP A 184 10.67 -16.85 -5.10
C ASP A 184 11.70 -16.28 -6.09
N PRO A 185 13.01 -16.30 -5.78
CA PRO A 185 14.05 -15.80 -6.69
C PRO A 185 14.19 -16.60 -7.99
N GLU A 186 13.75 -17.87 -8.03
CA GLU A 186 13.77 -18.68 -9.25
C GLU A 186 12.58 -18.35 -10.15
N ALA A 187 11.40 -18.10 -9.56
CA ALA A 187 10.19 -17.75 -10.31
C ALA A 187 10.16 -16.27 -10.74
N PHE A 188 10.64 -15.36 -9.89
CA PHE A 188 10.58 -13.91 -10.09
C PHE A 188 11.97 -13.25 -9.98
N PRO A 189 12.95 -13.65 -10.82
CA PRO A 189 14.34 -13.22 -10.68
C PRO A 189 14.52 -11.70 -10.86
N LEU A 190 13.77 -11.06 -11.77
CA LEU A 190 13.91 -9.62 -12.02
C LEU A 190 13.30 -8.82 -10.88
N PHE A 191 12.10 -9.21 -10.43
CA PHE A 191 11.46 -8.56 -9.29
C PHE A 191 12.29 -8.74 -8.01
N HIS A 192 12.81 -9.95 -7.77
CA HIS A 192 13.68 -10.22 -6.63
C HIS A 192 14.97 -9.39 -6.68
N ALA A 193 15.63 -9.29 -7.84
CA ALA A 193 16.83 -8.47 -7.99
C ALA A 193 16.55 -6.99 -7.73
N TRP A 194 15.46 -6.45 -8.30
CA TRP A 194 15.00 -5.08 -8.04
C TRP A 194 14.75 -4.86 -6.54
N LEU A 195 14.09 -5.80 -5.87
CA LEU A 195 13.77 -5.72 -4.45
C LEU A 195 15.04 -5.63 -3.58
N ARG A 196 16.05 -6.47 -3.86
CA ARG A 196 17.33 -6.44 -3.16
C ARG A 196 18.07 -5.12 -3.37
N GLU A 197 18.05 -4.60 -4.59
CA GLU A 197 18.65 -3.29 -4.89
C GLU A 197 17.92 -2.16 -4.15
N PHE A 198 16.59 -2.16 -4.14
CA PHE A 198 15.78 -1.19 -3.40
C PHE A 198 16.09 -1.21 -1.89
N GLU A 199 16.15 -2.38 -1.28
CA GLU A 199 16.50 -2.56 0.15
C GLU A 199 17.95 -2.18 0.47
N SER A 200 18.84 -2.16 -0.53
CA SER A 200 20.24 -1.81 -0.35
C SER A 200 20.46 -0.30 -0.15
N LEU A 201 19.48 0.53 -0.51
CA LEU A 201 19.58 1.98 -0.44
C LEU A 201 19.52 2.48 1.00
N ASP A 202 20.38 3.44 1.33
CA ASP A 202 20.50 3.96 2.70
C ASP A 202 19.22 4.66 3.15
N GLU A 203 18.56 5.41 2.27
CA GLU A 203 17.29 6.08 2.57
C GLU A 203 16.18 5.08 2.91
N VAL A 204 16.21 3.90 2.30
CA VAL A 204 15.29 2.79 2.56
C VAL A 204 15.64 2.12 3.89
N LYS A 205 16.90 1.75 4.12
CA LYS A 205 17.35 1.13 5.39
C LYS A 205 17.03 1.98 6.60
N GLU A 206 17.24 3.29 6.49
CA GLU A 206 16.98 4.24 7.58
C GLU A 206 15.48 4.53 7.78
N THR A 207 14.60 4.11 6.86
CA THR A 207 13.14 4.19 7.04
C THR A 207 12.51 2.87 7.47
N ILE A 208 13.20 1.73 7.29
CA ILE A 208 12.71 0.41 7.69
C ILE A 208 12.69 0.27 9.22
N PRO A 209 11.59 -0.21 9.82
CA PRO A 209 11.53 -0.53 11.25
C PRO A 209 12.49 -1.66 11.64
N ALA A 210 12.93 -1.67 12.90
CA ALA A 210 13.73 -2.78 13.42
C ALA A 210 12.98 -4.13 13.27
N VAL A 211 13.63 -5.10 12.62
CA VAL A 211 13.03 -6.40 12.24
C VAL A 211 12.49 -7.15 13.45
N ASP A 212 13.24 -7.21 14.55
CA ASP A 212 12.81 -7.90 15.78
C ASP A 212 11.50 -7.33 16.33
N LYS A 213 11.38 -6.00 16.36
CA LYS A 213 10.17 -5.31 16.82
C LYS A 213 9.00 -5.59 15.89
N LEU A 214 9.24 -5.59 14.57
CA LEU A 214 8.23 -5.88 13.57
C LEU A 214 7.76 -7.35 13.66
N LEU A 215 8.68 -8.27 13.90
CA LEU A 215 8.40 -9.70 14.06
C LEU A 215 7.50 -9.96 15.28
N GLU A 216 7.81 -9.37 16.43
CA GLU A 216 6.97 -9.48 17.62
C GLU A 216 5.57 -8.92 17.39
N TYR A 217 5.49 -7.73 16.80
CA TYR A 217 4.22 -7.11 16.43
C TYR A 217 3.41 -8.00 15.47
N ALA A 218 4.07 -8.54 14.44
CA ALA A 218 3.44 -9.42 13.46
C ALA A 218 2.88 -10.70 14.08
N LYS A 219 3.64 -11.34 14.99
CA LYS A 219 3.18 -12.53 15.73
C LYS A 219 1.92 -12.22 16.55
N ALA A 220 1.91 -11.09 17.26
CA ALA A 220 0.77 -10.67 18.08
C ALA A 220 -0.47 -10.38 17.22
N VAL A 221 -0.32 -9.60 16.13
CA VAL A 221 -1.42 -9.27 15.23
C VAL A 221 -1.96 -10.50 14.52
N ARG A 222 -1.08 -11.39 14.02
CA ARG A 222 -1.51 -12.63 13.36
C ARG A 222 -2.26 -13.55 14.32
N ALA A 223 -1.78 -13.71 15.55
CA ALA A 223 -2.48 -14.51 16.57
C ALA A 223 -3.89 -13.95 16.85
N MET A 224 -4.02 -12.62 16.93
CA MET A 224 -5.31 -11.96 17.08
C MET A 224 -6.22 -12.25 15.87
N LEU A 225 -5.74 -12.08 14.64
CA LEU A 225 -6.52 -12.30 13.41
C LEU A 225 -7.00 -13.76 13.29
N LEU A 226 -6.10 -14.72 13.52
CA LEU A 226 -6.45 -16.15 13.49
C LEU A 226 -7.41 -16.53 14.61
N GLY A 227 -7.27 -15.94 15.80
CA GLY A 227 -8.18 -16.15 16.92
C GLY A 227 -9.61 -15.66 16.63
N HIS A 228 -9.77 -14.54 15.91
CA HIS A 228 -11.08 -14.08 15.47
C HIS A 228 -11.71 -15.01 14.41
N CYS A 229 -10.90 -15.66 13.56
CA CYS A 229 -11.39 -16.66 12.61
C CYS A 229 -11.90 -17.94 13.28
N MET A 230 -11.35 -18.32 14.44
CA MET A 230 -11.78 -19.51 15.19
C MET A 230 -13.01 -19.28 16.08
N GLY A 231 -13.33 -18.03 16.40
CA GLY A 231 -14.44 -17.65 17.28
C GLY A 231 -15.84 -17.69 16.66
N ASN A 232 -15.95 -17.92 15.34
CA ASN A 232 -17.23 -17.92 14.63
C ASN A 232 -17.69 -19.33 14.23
N THR A 233 -17.56 -20.30 15.13
CA THR A 233 -18.14 -21.66 15.01
C THR A 233 -19.44 -21.77 15.81
N GLY A 234 -20.38 -20.86 15.56
CA GLY A 234 -21.73 -20.89 16.13
C GLY A 234 -22.75 -21.33 15.09
N VAL A 235 -23.09 -22.62 15.10
CA VAL A 235 -24.22 -23.29 14.42
C VAL A 235 -24.33 -23.09 12.90
N ILE A 236 -23.85 -24.08 12.16
CA ILE A 236 -24.20 -24.27 10.74
C ILE A 236 -25.62 -24.84 10.70
N GLU A 237 -26.61 -23.97 10.51
CA GLU A 237 -27.92 -24.37 10.00
C GLU A 237 -27.85 -24.35 8.47
N THR A 238 -28.13 -25.50 7.86
CA THR A 238 -27.97 -25.76 6.43
C THR A 238 -28.96 -24.94 5.61
N ALA A 239 -28.49 -23.85 4.98
CA ALA A 239 -29.22 -23.15 3.92
C ALA A 239 -28.43 -23.18 2.60
N THR A 240 -29.15 -23.59 1.56
CA THR A 240 -28.74 -23.89 0.17
C THR A 240 -28.15 -22.65 -0.55
N PRO A 241 -27.25 -22.80 -1.53
CA PRO A 241 -26.55 -21.65 -2.14
C PRO A 241 -27.43 -20.94 -3.17
N ALA A 242 -28.12 -19.89 -2.75
CA ALA A 242 -28.69 -18.89 -3.65
C ALA A 242 -29.00 -17.60 -2.90
N THR A 243 -27.99 -16.74 -2.70
CA THR A 243 -28.08 -15.26 -2.65
C THR A 243 -26.82 -14.64 -2.07
N ALA A 244 -25.87 -14.26 -2.92
CA ALA A 244 -24.90 -13.19 -2.65
C ALA A 244 -24.40 -12.61 -3.99
N ALA A 245 -25.36 -12.28 -4.85
CA ALA A 245 -25.16 -11.43 -6.01
C ALA A 245 -26.36 -10.48 -6.08
N ALA A 246 -26.33 -9.41 -5.27
CA ALA A 246 -27.04 -8.16 -5.55
C ALA A 246 -26.87 -7.16 -4.40
N SER A 247 -26.75 -5.90 -4.82
CA SER A 247 -26.85 -4.63 -4.08
C SER A 247 -25.52 -4.05 -3.57
N ALA A 248 -25.09 -2.85 -3.97
CA ALA A 248 -25.83 -1.81 -4.68
C ALA A 248 -24.91 -0.96 -5.58
N THR A 249 -25.18 -1.04 -6.89
CA THR A 249 -25.20 0.13 -7.76
C THR A 249 -26.48 0.89 -7.40
N THR A 250 -26.37 2.09 -6.84
CA THR A 250 -27.50 2.99 -6.73
C THR A 250 -27.21 4.20 -7.61
N THR A 251 -27.80 4.18 -8.80
CA THR A 251 -27.95 5.33 -9.68
C THR A 251 -28.90 6.32 -9.01
N ALA A 252 -28.42 7.55 -8.78
CA ALA A 252 -29.27 8.66 -8.43
C ALA A 252 -30.02 9.14 -9.67
N SER A 253 -31.35 9.22 -9.56
CA SER A 253 -32.26 9.78 -10.55
C SER A 253 -32.02 11.28 -10.73
N VAL A 254 -31.84 11.70 -11.98
CA VAL A 254 -31.87 13.09 -12.44
C VAL A 254 -33.33 13.57 -12.47
N PRO A 255 -33.67 14.78 -11.98
CA PRO A 255 -35.01 15.33 -12.14
C PRO A 255 -35.23 15.86 -13.56
N ASP A 256 -36.42 15.56 -14.10
CA ASP A 256 -36.95 16.05 -15.37
C ASP A 256 -36.89 17.59 -15.45
N ILE A 257 -36.25 18.10 -16.50
CA ILE A 257 -36.41 19.49 -16.95
C ILE A 257 -37.23 19.42 -18.24
N THR A 258 -38.52 19.73 -18.12
CA THR A 258 -39.37 20.03 -19.27
C THR A 258 -39.05 21.45 -19.75
N VAL A 259 -38.37 21.58 -20.89
CA VAL A 259 -38.33 22.83 -21.65
C VAL A 259 -39.46 22.79 -22.66
N ASP A 260 -40.52 23.52 -22.36
CA ASP A 260 -41.63 23.76 -23.28
C ASP A 260 -41.14 24.61 -24.45
N SER A 261 -41.50 24.20 -25.67
CA SER A 261 -41.14 24.87 -26.91
C SER A 261 -42.36 25.58 -27.46
N SER A 262 -42.48 26.88 -27.26
CA SER A 262 -43.29 27.83 -28.04
C SER A 262 -42.80 29.26 -27.81
#